data_AF-A0AA35S5X3-F1
#
_entry.id   AF-A0AA35S5X3-F1
#
_cell.length_a   1.000
_cell.length_b   1.000
_cell.length_c   1.000
_cell.angle_alpha   90.00
_cell.angle_beta   90.00
_cell.angle_gamma   90.00
#
_symmetry.space_group_name_H-M   'P 1'
#
loop_
_entity.id
_entity.type
_entity.pdbx_description
1 polymer ?
#
loop_
_entity_poly.entity_id
_entity_poly.type
_entity_poly.pdbx_seq_one_letter_code
_entity_poly.pdbx_strand_id
1 'polypeptide(L)'
;DYVNVLNVAEEGVYSCEVFTSSTLGSTRETRTINVTTPLPPANLTVTQIGHRSLLVSWTPTGRPSHYTIYYQEPQSTLRSVRAGPDNTSVILPSSFIFVGQNLSVSVMAETVLASEMVGPVTITIGNLVVSVRGSV
;
A
#
# COMPACT_ATOMS: atom_id res chain seq x y z
N ASP A 1 13.93 1.33 -28.85
CA ASP A 1 14.40 0.78 -27.57
C ASP A 1 13.33 -0.11 -26.95
N TYR A 2 13.51 -1.42 -27.04
CA TYR A 2 12.62 -2.38 -26.36
C TYR A 2 13.15 -2.58 -24.94
N VAL A 3 12.57 -1.87 -23.97
CA VAL A 3 12.78 -2.19 -22.56
C VAL A 3 12.00 -3.48 -22.29
N ASN A 4 12.71 -4.60 -22.24
CA ASN A 4 12.13 -5.88 -21.86
C ASN A 4 11.86 -5.82 -20.36
N VAL A 5 10.62 -5.49 -19.97
CA VAL A 5 10.20 -5.46 -18.58
C VAL A 5 10.20 -6.91 -18.09
N LEU A 6 11.17 -7.26 -17.24
CA LEU A 6 11.26 -8.58 -16.64
C LEU A 6 9.99 -8.83 -15.82
N ASN A 7 9.15 -9.79 -16.22
CA ASN A 7 7.98 -10.17 -15.44
C ASN A 7 8.44 -11.06 -14.29
N VAL A 8 8.78 -10.45 -13.16
CA VAL A 8 9.22 -11.16 -11.96
C VAL A 8 8.00 -11.69 -11.21
N ALA A 9 7.83 -13.01 -11.19
CA ALA A 9 6.69 -13.65 -10.55
C ALA A 9 7.00 -14.20 -9.15
N GLU A 10 8.28 -14.39 -8.82
CA GLU A 10 8.72 -15.11 -7.62
C GLU A 10 9.93 -14.41 -6.97
N GLU A 11 10.21 -14.78 -5.72
CA GLU A 11 11.44 -14.35 -5.05
C GLU A 11 12.66 -15.00 -5.71
N GLY A 12 13.72 -14.22 -5.87
CA GLY A 12 14.92 -14.74 -6.50
C GLY A 12 15.93 -13.68 -6.87
N VAL A 13 17.07 -14.15 -7.33
CA VAL A 13 18.14 -13.32 -7.86
C VAL A 13 18.03 -13.33 -9.37
N TYR A 14 17.83 -12.15 -9.96
CA TYR A 14 17.68 -11.98 -11.40
C TYR A 14 18.86 -11.19 -11.95
N SER A 15 19.52 -11.73 -12.96
CA SER A 15 20.64 -11.08 -13.65
C SER A 15 20.26 -10.74 -15.08
N CYS A 16 20.50 -9.49 -15.48
CA CYS A 16 20.39 -9.03 -16.85
C CYS A 16 21.79 -8.68 -17.37
N GLU A 17 22.10 -9.10 -18.60
CA GLU A 17 23.35 -8.73 -19.27
C GLU A 17 23.05 -7.74 -20.40
N VAL A 18 23.73 -6.59 -20.37
CA VAL A 18 23.73 -5.60 -21.44
C VAL A 18 24.98 -5.82 -22.28
N PHE A 19 24.77 -6.20 -23.53
CA PHE A 19 25.84 -6.38 -24.52
C PHE A 19 25.79 -5.22 -25.51
N THR A 20 26.89 -4.50 -25.63
CA THR A 20 27.08 -3.51 -26.70
C THR A 20 28.23 -3.96 -27.59
N SER A 21 28.01 -3.92 -28.90
CA SER A 21 29.01 -4.29 -29.90
C SER A 21 29.12 -3.20 -30.95
N SER A 22 30.35 -2.86 -31.28
CA SER A 22 30.72 -1.89 -32.30
C SER A 22 31.86 -2.45 -33.15
N THR A 23 32.16 -1.80 -34.26
CA THR A 23 33.26 -2.18 -35.17
C THR A 23 34.65 -2.10 -34.52
N LEU A 24 34.77 -1.41 -33.38
CA LEU A 24 36.01 -1.17 -32.65
C LEU A 24 36.12 -2.01 -31.36
N GLY A 25 35.09 -2.80 -31.02
CA GLY A 25 35.08 -3.61 -29.82
C GLY A 25 33.68 -3.84 -29.24
N SER A 26 33.62 -4.73 -28.24
CA SER A 26 32.40 -5.06 -27.52
C SER A 26 32.61 -4.93 -26.01
N THR A 27 31.57 -4.47 -25.32
CA THR A 27 31.51 -4.39 -23.85
C THR A 27 30.29 -5.14 -23.34
N ARG A 28 30.45 -5.75 -22.16
CA ARG A 28 29.42 -6.52 -21.45
C ARG A 28 29.28 -5.93 -20.05
N GLU A 29 28.06 -5.63 -19.66
CA GLU A 29 27.73 -5.19 -18.30
C GLU A 29 26.64 -6.12 -17.74
N THR A 30 26.90 -6.76 -16.60
CA THR A 30 25.91 -7.57 -15.91
C THR A 30 25.32 -6.79 -14.74
N ARG A 31 24.00 -6.74 -14.67
CA ARG A 31 23.25 -6.11 -13.57
C ARG A 31 22.41 -7.15 -12.87
N THR A 32 22.60 -7.28 -11.56
CA THR A 32 21.87 -8.24 -10.73
C THR A 32 20.94 -7.51 -9.78
N ILE A 33 19.71 -8.00 -9.65
CA ILE A 33 18.73 -7.56 -8.66
C ILE A 33 18.31 -8.74 -7.80
N ASN A 34 18.12 -8.49 -6.51
CA ASN A 34 17.54 -9.46 -5.59
C ASN A 34 16.09 -9.05 -5.33
N VAL A 35 15.16 -9.92 -5.67
CA VAL A 35 13.73 -9.71 -5.46
C VAL A 35 13.27 -10.55 -4.29
N THR A 36 12.65 -9.89 -3.33
CA THR A 36 12.13 -10.49 -2.10
C THR A 36 10.75 -9.91 -1.80
N THR A 37 9.88 -10.70 -1.20
CA THR A 37 8.58 -10.23 -0.72
C THR A 37 8.79 -9.29 0.46
N PRO A 38 8.17 -8.10 0.46
CA PRO A 38 8.25 -7.22 1.61
C PRO A 38 7.53 -7.83 2.80
N LEU A 39 8.00 -7.51 4.01
CA LEU A 39 7.28 -7.90 5.22
C LEU A 39 5.91 -7.19 5.26
N PRO A 40 4.84 -7.88 5.69
CA PRO A 40 3.53 -7.26 5.84
C PRO A 40 3.56 -6.23 6.98
N PRO A 41 2.87 -5.08 6.84
CA PRO A 41 2.80 -4.08 7.91
C PRO A 41 2.12 -4.65 9.17
N ALA A 42 2.41 -4.07 10.33
CA ALA A 42 1.84 -4.55 11.60
C ALA A 42 0.86 -3.53 12.20
N ASN A 43 0.08 -3.95 13.20
CA ASN A 43 -0.79 -3.07 13.99
C ASN A 43 -1.69 -2.15 13.14
N LEU A 44 -2.37 -2.71 12.13
CA LEU A 44 -3.36 -1.96 11.35
C LEU A 44 -4.50 -1.50 12.27
N THR A 45 -4.75 -0.20 12.29
CA THR A 45 -5.85 0.41 13.03
C THR A 45 -6.63 1.36 12.14
N VAL A 46 -7.95 1.39 12.33
CA VAL A 46 -8.86 2.29 11.61
C VAL A 46 -9.61 3.11 12.65
N THR A 47 -9.50 4.43 12.57
CA THR A 47 -10.12 5.35 13.52
C THR A 47 -10.99 6.35 12.78
N GLN A 48 -12.23 6.52 13.24
CA GLN A 48 -13.08 7.59 12.73
C GLN A 48 -12.66 8.93 13.36
N ILE A 49 -12.21 9.86 12.51
CA ILE A 49 -11.74 11.19 12.91
C ILE A 49 -12.71 12.31 12.51
N GLY A 50 -13.80 11.97 11.82
CA GLY A 50 -14.84 12.92 11.43
C GLY A 50 -16.09 12.22 10.88
N HIS A 51 -17.10 13.00 10.50
CA HIS A 51 -18.38 12.48 9.98
C HIS A 51 -18.23 11.64 8.70
N ARG A 52 -17.18 11.87 7.92
CA ARG A 52 -16.85 11.11 6.70
C ARG A 52 -15.34 10.97 6.51
N SER A 53 -14.61 10.80 7.61
CA SER A 53 -13.15 10.76 7.57
C SER A 53 -12.63 9.65 8.47
N LEU A 54 -11.89 8.73 7.87
CA LEU A 54 -11.23 7.63 8.57
C LEU A 54 -9.72 7.81 8.45
N LEU A 55 -9.04 7.75 9.59
CA LEU A 55 -7.60 7.61 9.66
C LEU A 55 -7.27 6.12 9.71
N VAL A 56 -6.53 5.65 8.71
CA VAL A 56 -5.97 4.30 8.68
C VAL A 56 -4.50 4.44 9.00
N SER A 57 -4.02 3.71 10.00
CA SER A 57 -2.62 3.72 10.41
C SER A 57 -2.08 2.31 10.62
N TRP A 58 -0.79 2.15 10.40
CA TRP A 58 -0.08 0.88 10.55
C TRP A 58 1.35 1.13 11.01
N THR A 59 2.01 0.07 11.49
CA THR A 59 3.44 0.06 11.79
C THR A 59 4.20 -0.43 10.54
N PRO A 60 5.15 0.37 10.02
CA PRO A 60 5.94 -0.03 8.87
C PRO A 60 6.89 -1.18 9.25
N THR A 61 6.98 -2.16 8.37
CA THR A 61 7.89 -3.31 8.51
C THR A 61 8.73 -3.42 7.24
N GLY A 62 10.04 -3.64 7.41
CA GLY A 62 10.97 -3.66 6.29
C GLY A 62 11.11 -2.30 5.59
N ARG A 63 11.31 -2.33 4.26
CA ARG A 63 11.48 -1.16 3.40
C ARG A 63 10.76 -1.36 2.07
N PRO A 64 9.42 -1.32 2.05
CA PRO A 64 8.68 -1.43 0.80
C PRO A 64 8.87 -0.18 -0.06
N SER A 65 8.51 -0.27 -1.33
CA SER A 65 8.47 0.88 -2.24
C SER A 65 7.24 1.75 -1.98
N HIS A 66 6.13 1.14 -1.58
CA HIS A 66 4.89 1.83 -1.20
C HIS A 66 3.96 0.88 -0.42
N TYR A 67 2.89 1.44 0.14
CA TYR A 67 1.77 0.68 0.70
C TYR A 67 0.52 0.90 -0.13
N THR A 68 -0.32 -0.13 -0.23
CA THR A 68 -1.66 -0.01 -0.81
C THR A 68 -2.70 -0.41 0.22
N ILE A 69 -3.61 0.52 0.48
CA ILE A 69 -4.70 0.39 1.43
C ILE A 69 -5.94 0.05 0.61
N TYR A 70 -6.56 -1.07 0.92
CA TYR A 70 -7.81 -1.53 0.31
C TYR A 70 -8.96 -1.27 1.25
N TYR A 71 -10.08 -0.77 0.73
CA TYR A 71 -11.27 -0.52 1.53
C TYR A 71 -12.54 -0.77 0.73
N GLN A 72 -13.52 -1.38 1.38
CA GLN A 72 -14.76 -1.80 0.74
C GLN A 72 -15.92 -1.84 1.74
N GLU A 73 -17.08 -1.39 1.29
CA GLU A 73 -18.36 -1.60 1.99
C GLU A 73 -18.98 -2.93 1.52
N PRO A 74 -19.78 -3.64 2.34
CA PRO A 74 -20.27 -4.99 2.06
C PRO A 74 -20.94 -5.21 0.69
N GLN A 75 -21.43 -4.14 0.05
CA GLN A 75 -22.12 -4.19 -1.25
C GLN A 75 -21.53 -3.21 -2.28
N SER A 76 -20.31 -2.71 -2.05
CA SER A 76 -19.65 -1.76 -2.95
C SER A 76 -18.47 -2.40 -3.67
N THR A 77 -17.87 -1.66 -4.60
CA THR A 77 -16.65 -2.06 -5.27
C THR A 77 -15.46 -1.91 -4.32
N LEU A 78 -14.51 -2.84 -4.38
CA LEU A 78 -13.21 -2.71 -3.72
C LEU A 78 -12.49 -1.46 -4.24
N ARG A 79 -12.05 -0.60 -3.32
CA ARG A 79 -11.28 0.60 -3.64
C ARG A 79 -9.90 0.50 -3.02
N SER A 80 -8.97 1.30 -3.55
CA SER A 80 -7.63 1.39 -2.99
C SER A 80 -7.04 2.79 -3.03
N VAL A 81 -6.14 3.06 -2.10
CA VAL A 81 -5.31 4.27 -2.01
C VAL A 81 -3.86 3.85 -1.83
N ARG A 82 -2.96 4.50 -2.56
CA ARG A 82 -1.51 4.28 -2.44
C ARG A 82 -0.89 5.30 -1.49
N ALA A 83 -0.01 4.82 -0.61
CA ALA A 83 0.79 5.63 0.31
C ALA A 83 2.29 5.43 0.03
N GLY A 84 3.09 6.46 0.25
CA GLY A 84 4.54 6.38 0.06
C GLY A 84 5.21 5.39 1.03
N PRO A 85 6.49 5.07 0.80
CA PRO A 85 7.23 4.09 1.61
C PRO A 85 7.42 4.53 3.07
N ASP A 86 7.47 5.84 3.32
CA ASP A 86 7.65 6.41 4.66
C ASP A 86 6.31 6.74 5.35
N ASN A 87 5.18 6.56 4.66
CA ASN A 87 3.87 6.82 5.23
C ASN A 87 3.50 5.71 6.21
N THR A 88 3.02 6.11 7.39
CA THR A 88 2.48 5.20 8.43
C THR A 88 0.98 5.36 8.62
N SER A 89 0.38 6.31 7.89
CA SER A 89 -1.06 6.54 7.90
C SER A 89 -1.57 7.21 6.62
N VAL A 90 -2.86 7.02 6.35
CA VAL A 90 -3.62 7.75 5.33
C VAL A 90 -4.98 8.14 5.87
N ILE A 91 -5.52 9.23 5.34
CA ILE A 91 -6.93 9.57 5.49
C ILE A 91 -7.67 9.05 4.26
N LEU A 92 -8.67 8.20 4.47
CA LEU A 92 -9.47 7.68 3.35
C LEU A 92 -10.38 8.79 2.78
N PRO A 93 -10.62 8.80 1.45
CA PRO A 93 -11.48 9.79 0.81
C PRO A 93 -12.91 9.74 1.35
N SER A 94 -13.45 10.92 1.67
CA SER A 94 -14.77 11.07 2.30
C SER A 94 -15.97 10.74 1.41
N SER A 95 -15.77 10.67 0.09
CA SER A 95 -16.82 10.38 -0.90
C SER A 95 -17.43 8.97 -0.77
N PHE A 96 -16.81 8.12 0.05
CA PHE A 96 -17.09 6.69 0.13
C PHE A 96 -17.37 6.22 1.55
N ILE A 97 -17.56 7.16 2.47
CA ILE A 97 -17.76 6.90 3.88
C ILE A 97 -19.17 7.37 4.24
N PHE A 98 -20.07 6.42 4.47
CA PHE A 98 -21.46 6.68 4.82
C PHE A 98 -21.75 6.25 6.26
N VAL A 99 -22.43 7.12 7.00
CA VAL A 99 -22.86 6.85 8.38
C VAL A 99 -23.78 5.62 8.41
N GLY A 100 -23.56 4.74 9.39
CA GLY A 100 -24.32 3.51 9.57
C GLY A 100 -23.85 2.34 8.72
N GLN A 101 -22.82 2.53 7.88
CA GLN A 101 -22.22 1.44 7.10
C GLN A 101 -21.01 0.85 7.81
N ASN A 102 -20.77 -0.44 7.56
CA ASN A 102 -19.54 -1.11 7.92
C ASN A 102 -18.54 -0.97 6.78
N LEU A 103 -17.32 -0.56 7.09
CA LEU A 103 -16.23 -0.50 6.13
C LEU A 103 -15.14 -1.49 6.56
N SER A 104 -14.76 -2.38 5.64
CA SER A 104 -13.62 -3.27 5.81
C SER A 104 -12.40 -2.63 5.18
N VAL A 105 -11.30 -2.55 5.94
CA VAL A 105 -10.04 -1.95 5.51
C VAL A 105 -8.91 -2.95 5.68
N SER A 106 -8.07 -3.08 4.66
CA SER A 106 -6.87 -3.89 4.69
C SER A 106 -5.68 -3.10 4.14
N VAL A 107 -4.46 -3.50 4.47
CA VAL A 107 -3.23 -2.87 3.93
C VAL A 107 -2.22 -3.94 3.54
N MET A 108 -1.45 -3.67 2.49
CA MET A 108 -0.29 -4.47 2.10
C MET A 108 0.89 -3.57 1.75
N ALA A 109 2.09 -4.12 1.84
CA ALA A 109 3.33 -3.50 1.42
C ALA A 109 3.71 -4.00 0.01
N GLU A 110 4.25 -3.14 -0.84
CA GLU A 110 4.59 -3.49 -2.22
C GLU A 110 6.00 -3.02 -2.59
N THR A 111 6.75 -3.89 -3.26
CA THR A 111 8.03 -3.59 -3.91
C THR A 111 7.93 -3.95 -5.40
N VAL A 112 8.66 -4.97 -5.84
CA VAL A 112 8.40 -5.73 -7.07
C VAL A 112 7.30 -6.77 -6.82
N LEU A 113 7.32 -7.37 -5.62
CA LEU A 113 6.30 -8.29 -5.13
C LEU A 113 5.44 -7.60 -4.05
N ALA A 114 4.23 -8.12 -3.84
CA ALA A 114 3.32 -7.67 -2.78
C ALA A 114 3.44 -8.57 -1.54
N SER A 115 3.38 -7.97 -0.35
CA SER A 115 3.31 -8.70 0.91
C SER A 115 1.97 -9.41 1.08
N GLU A 116 1.88 -10.23 2.13
CA GLU A 116 0.56 -10.62 2.65
C GLU A 116 -0.27 -9.38 3.01
N MET A 117 -1.59 -9.54 2.87
CA MET A 117 -2.54 -8.49 3.20
C MET A 117 -2.91 -8.57 4.69
N VAL A 118 -2.90 -7.41 5.36
CA VAL A 118 -3.19 -7.28 6.78
C VAL A 118 -4.59 -6.71 6.94
N GLY A 119 -5.44 -7.41 7.69
CA GLY A 119 -6.87 -7.12 7.81
C GLY A 119 -7.75 -8.26 7.25
N PRO A 120 -9.06 -8.01 7.04
CA PRO A 120 -9.74 -6.73 7.16
C PRO A 120 -10.00 -6.32 8.60
N VAL A 121 -9.82 -5.03 8.89
CA VAL A 121 -10.36 -4.36 10.08
C VAL A 121 -11.69 -3.74 9.69
N THR A 122 -12.76 -4.11 10.39
CA THR A 122 -14.09 -3.55 10.14
C THR A 122 -14.40 -2.44 11.14
N ILE A 123 -14.90 -1.32 10.62
CA ILE A 123 -15.39 -0.19 11.43
C ILE A 123 -16.81 0.19 11.01
N THR A 124 -17.68 0.46 11.98
CA THR A 124 -19.00 1.06 11.74
C THR A 124 -18.89 2.57 11.87
N ILE A 125 -19.28 3.30 10.83
CA ILE A 125 -19.23 4.77 10.83
C ILE A 125 -20.38 5.32 11.69
N GLY A 126 -20.05 5.95 12.81
CA GLY A 126 -21.02 6.60 13.70
C GLY A 126 -21.24 8.08 13.40
N ASN A 127 -22.22 8.68 14.09
CA ASN A 127 -22.27 10.14 14.22
C ASN A 127 -21.23 10.59 15.25
N LEU A 128 -20.34 11.50 14.88
CA LEU A 128 -19.32 12.01 15.78
C LEU A 128 -19.94 13.13 16.62
N VAL A 129 -20.30 12.85 17.87
CA VAL A 129 -20.78 13.90 18.79
C VAL A 129 -19.57 14.64 19.34
N VAL A 130 -19.25 15.80 18.77
CA VAL A 130 -18.23 16.70 19.34
C VAL A 130 -18.85 17.40 20.55
N SER A 131 -18.49 16.98 21.75
CA SER A 131 -18.84 17.72 22.97
C SER A 131 -17.97 18.96 23.07
N VAL A 132 -18.55 20.13 22.82
CA VAL A 132 -17.91 21.41 23.11
C VAL A 132 -18.01 21.64 24.62
N ARG A 133 -16.92 21.46 25.37
CA ARG A 133 -16.86 21.96 26.75
C ARG A 133 -16.69 23.48 26.70
N GLY A 134 -17.81 24.20 26.77
CA GLY A 134 -17.78 25.61 27.11
C GLY A 134 -17.24 25.76 28.54
N SER A 135 -16.15 26.50 28.71
CA SER A 135 -15.77 27.01 30.03
C SER A 135 -16.59 28.28 30.25
N VAL A 136 -17.36 28.28 31.35
CA VAL A 136 -18.13 29.43 31.86
C VAL A 136 -17.18 30.43 32.47
#